data_AF-A0A4Q7Q831-F1
#
_entry.id   AF-A0A4Q7Q831-F1
#
_cell.length_a   1.000
_cell.length_b   1.000
_cell.length_c   1.000
_cell.angle_alpha   90.00
_cell.angle_beta   90.00
_cell.angle_gamma   90.00
#
_symmetry.space_group_name_H-M   'P 1'
#
loop_
_entity.id
_entity.type
_entity.pdbx_description
1 polymer ?
#
loop_
_entity_poly.entity_id
_entity_poly.type
_entity_poly.pdbx_seq_one_letter_code
_entity_poly.pdbx_strand_id
1 'polypeptide(L)'
;MRAFTAGAITLGAAALICATALPAAANDASVDLASLPGSAKVHHGTWTDSVDTLKACLGGTGSYTKAVAQIRPADGVGPTFSITDTSVGDGCRSTGNLSIPEDERYILTLTVSGSRLSPARTGSVSFYT
;
A
#
# COMPACT_ATOMS: atom_id res chain seq x y z
N MET A 1 -3.23 71.19 -1.14
CA MET A 1 -2.47 69.93 -0.98
C MET A 1 -2.63 69.43 0.45
N ARG A 2 -3.46 68.41 0.67
CA ARG A 2 -3.51 67.63 1.90
C ARG A 2 -3.90 66.20 1.51
N ALA A 3 -3.01 65.25 1.82
CA ALA A 3 -3.08 63.86 1.41
C ALA A 3 -4.17 63.09 2.16
N PHE A 4 -4.89 62.23 1.46
CA PHE A 4 -5.77 61.21 2.02
C PHE A 4 -4.94 59.96 2.33
N THR A 5 -4.93 59.53 3.59
CA THR A 5 -4.33 58.26 4.03
C THR A 5 -5.34 57.14 3.77
N ALA A 6 -5.02 56.23 2.85
CA ALA A 6 -5.82 55.03 2.56
C ALA A 6 -5.56 53.96 3.63
N GLY A 7 -6.63 53.50 4.28
CA GLY A 7 -6.62 52.31 5.14
C GLY A 7 -6.59 51.04 4.29
N ALA A 8 -5.64 50.13 4.58
CA ALA A 8 -5.55 48.83 3.94
C ALA A 8 -6.62 47.89 4.51
N ILE A 9 -7.57 47.46 3.67
CA ILE A 9 -8.43 46.31 3.93
C ILE A 9 -7.74 45.10 3.30
N THR A 10 -7.18 44.22 4.14
CA THR A 10 -6.63 42.94 3.69
C THR A 10 -7.80 42.00 3.40
N LEU A 11 -8.19 41.88 2.13
CA LEU A 11 -9.11 40.85 1.66
C LEU A 11 -8.34 39.52 1.65
N GLY A 12 -8.70 38.61 2.56
CA GLY A 12 -8.21 37.24 2.58
C GLY A 12 -8.62 36.52 1.29
N ALA A 13 -7.64 36.06 0.52
CA ALA A 13 -7.89 35.24 -0.64
C ALA A 13 -8.47 33.89 -0.19
N ALA A 14 -9.77 33.70 -0.41
CA ALA A 14 -10.37 32.36 -0.39
C ALA A 14 -9.85 31.61 -1.62
N ALA A 15 -8.81 30.81 -1.43
CA ALA A 15 -8.35 29.87 -2.44
C ALA A 15 -9.45 28.83 -2.65
N LEU A 16 -10.18 28.97 -3.75
CA LEU A 16 -11.09 27.95 -4.26
C LEU A 16 -10.23 26.75 -4.70
N ILE A 17 -10.01 25.79 -3.81
CA ILE A 17 -9.34 24.54 -4.17
C ILE A 17 -10.36 23.73 -4.96
N CYS A 18 -10.27 23.84 -6.29
CA CYS A 18 -10.95 22.94 -7.21
C CYS A 18 -10.33 21.56 -7.02
N ALA A 19 -10.99 20.68 -6.28
CA ALA A 19 -10.61 19.29 -6.15
C ALA A 19 -10.80 18.61 -7.51
N THR A 20 -9.73 18.51 -8.29
CA THR A 20 -9.70 17.62 -9.44
C THR A 20 -9.70 16.20 -8.91
N ALA A 21 -10.78 15.45 -9.15
CA ALA A 21 -10.81 14.03 -8.87
C ALA A 21 -9.60 13.36 -9.53
N LEU A 22 -8.69 12.82 -8.72
CA LEU A 22 -7.58 12.02 -9.22
C LEU A 22 -8.18 10.75 -9.85
N PRO A 23 -7.66 10.27 -10.99
CA PRO A 23 -8.09 8.99 -11.54
C PRO A 23 -7.82 7.87 -10.52
N ALA A 24 -8.55 6.76 -10.61
CA ALA A 24 -8.63 5.60 -9.71
C ALA A 24 -7.31 4.87 -9.30
N ALA A 25 -6.14 5.50 -9.46
CA ALA A 25 -4.86 5.12 -8.90
C ALA A 25 -4.62 5.69 -7.47
N ALA A 26 -5.60 6.38 -6.88
CA ALA A 26 -5.43 7.09 -5.61
C ALA A 26 -5.24 6.16 -4.39
N ASN A 27 -5.62 4.89 -4.51
CA ASN A 27 -5.77 3.96 -3.39
C ASN A 27 -4.91 2.69 -3.49
N ASP A 28 -4.13 2.53 -4.57
CA ASP A 28 -3.18 1.42 -4.70
C ASP A 28 -2.15 1.46 -3.55
N ALA A 29 -1.83 0.29 -3.01
CA ALA A 29 -0.91 0.18 -1.89
C ALA A 29 0.18 -0.87 -2.14
N SER A 30 1.38 -0.61 -1.65
CA SER A 30 2.51 -1.53 -1.78
C SER A 30 3.37 -1.58 -0.52
N VAL A 31 3.94 -2.76 -0.27
CA VAL A 31 4.93 -3.01 0.77
C VAL A 31 6.09 -3.77 0.13
N ASP A 32 7.27 -3.17 0.20
CA ASP A 32 8.51 -3.77 -0.27
C ASP A 32 9.37 -4.21 0.92
N LEU A 33 9.79 -5.47 0.91
CA LEU A 33 10.64 -6.03 1.96
C LEU A 33 11.88 -6.65 1.36
N ALA A 34 13.03 -6.07 1.69
CA ALA A 34 14.31 -6.70 1.38
C ALA A 34 14.51 -7.96 2.23
N SER A 35 15.03 -9.01 1.60
CA SER A 35 15.35 -10.28 2.26
C SER A 35 16.39 -10.12 3.34
N LEU A 36 17.26 -9.10 3.31
CA LEU A 36 18.28 -8.75 4.31
C LEU A 36 18.63 -7.26 4.09
N PRO A 37 19.15 -6.51 5.10
CA PRO A 37 19.64 -5.16 4.86
C PRO A 37 20.69 -5.14 3.74
N GLY A 38 20.48 -4.29 2.72
CA GLY A 38 21.37 -4.20 1.55
C GLY A 38 21.22 -5.32 0.51
N SER A 39 20.25 -6.23 0.66
CA SER A 39 19.99 -7.28 -0.33
C SER A 39 19.22 -6.74 -1.53
N ALA A 40 19.62 -7.15 -2.74
CA ALA A 40 18.87 -6.92 -3.98
C ALA A 40 17.60 -7.78 -4.08
N LYS A 41 17.39 -8.73 -3.16
CA LYS A 41 16.20 -9.60 -3.14
C LYS A 41 15.05 -8.89 -2.42
N VAL A 42 14.19 -8.21 -3.18
CA VAL A 42 13.04 -7.47 -2.67
C VAL A 42 11.75 -8.24 -2.92
N HIS A 43 10.95 -8.41 -1.89
CA HIS A 43 9.63 -9.04 -1.96
C HIS A 43 8.56 -7.95 -1.99
N HIS A 44 7.46 -8.22 -2.68
CA HIS A 44 6.41 -7.22 -2.91
C HIS A 44 5.07 -7.76 -2.43
N GLY A 45 4.35 -6.95 -1.65
CA GLY A 45 2.93 -7.11 -1.39
C GLY A 45 2.23 -5.93 -2.04
N THR A 46 1.24 -6.16 -2.88
CA THR A 46 0.53 -5.06 -3.56
C THR A 46 -0.97 -5.25 -3.49
N TRP A 47 -1.68 -4.15 -3.26
CA TRP A 47 -3.11 -3.98 -3.49
C TRP A 47 -3.30 -3.14 -4.75
N THR A 48 -4.16 -3.60 -5.64
CA THR A 48 -4.62 -2.81 -6.79
C THR A 48 -6.11 -2.60 -6.66
N ASP A 49 -6.47 -1.35 -6.45
CA ASP A 49 -7.79 -0.89 -6.04
C ASP A 49 -8.82 -1.09 -7.16
N SER A 50 -8.52 -0.56 -8.34
CA SER A 50 -9.35 -0.65 -9.55
C SER A 50 -9.80 -2.07 -9.97
N VAL A 51 -9.17 -3.13 -9.44
CA VAL A 51 -9.50 -4.53 -9.74
C VAL A 51 -9.59 -5.40 -8.48
N ASP A 52 -9.62 -4.80 -7.29
CA ASP A 52 -9.65 -5.46 -5.99
C ASP A 52 -8.64 -6.61 -5.83
N THR A 53 -7.42 -6.43 -6.31
CA THR A 53 -6.48 -7.54 -6.41
C THR A 53 -5.35 -7.42 -5.41
N LEU A 54 -5.25 -8.42 -4.53
CA LEU A 54 -4.11 -8.61 -3.64
C LEU A 54 -3.08 -9.52 -4.31
N LYS A 55 -1.80 -9.13 -4.25
CA LYS A 55 -0.68 -9.90 -4.78
C LYS A 55 0.46 -10.00 -3.78
N ALA A 56 1.11 -11.15 -3.76
CA ALA A 56 2.38 -11.40 -3.08
C ALA A 56 3.40 -11.88 -4.10
N CYS A 57 4.59 -11.29 -4.07
CA CYS A 57 5.71 -11.65 -4.93
C CYS A 57 6.96 -11.93 -4.10
N LEU A 58 7.65 -12.99 -4.48
CA LEU A 58 9.00 -13.30 -4.04
C LEU A 58 10.01 -12.73 -5.04
N GLY A 59 11.01 -12.02 -4.52
CA GLY A 59 12.13 -11.55 -5.33
C GLY A 59 13.42 -12.31 -5.05
N GLY A 60 14.10 -12.66 -6.14
CA GLY A 60 15.38 -13.33 -6.23
C GLY A 60 15.30 -14.85 -6.19
N THR A 61 16.26 -15.50 -6.84
CA THR A 61 16.45 -16.96 -6.83
C THR A 61 16.97 -17.47 -5.49
N GLY A 62 16.35 -18.50 -4.89
CA GLY A 62 16.82 -19.05 -3.61
C GLY A 62 15.92 -20.13 -2.99
N SER A 63 16.53 -20.98 -2.17
CA SER A 63 15.92 -22.18 -1.60
C SER A 63 15.00 -21.84 -0.42
N TYR A 64 13.72 -21.60 -0.69
CA TYR A 64 12.62 -21.59 0.29
C TYR A 64 12.44 -20.26 1.03
N THR A 65 11.79 -19.33 0.33
CA THR A 65 11.14 -18.16 0.93
C THR A 65 9.63 -18.27 0.67
N LYS A 66 8.80 -17.93 1.64
CA LYS A 66 7.34 -17.82 1.54
C LYS A 66 6.98 -16.35 1.72
N ALA A 67 6.22 -15.80 0.78
CA ALA A 67 5.63 -14.47 0.93
C ALA A 67 4.14 -14.63 1.20
N VAL A 68 3.65 -13.95 2.23
CA VAL A 68 2.23 -13.88 2.56
C VAL A 68 1.84 -12.41 2.55
N ALA A 69 1.00 -12.01 1.60
CA ALA A 69 0.33 -10.73 1.67
C ALA A 69 -1.04 -10.95 2.31
N GLN A 70 -1.40 -10.07 3.24
CA GLN A 70 -2.67 -10.05 3.94
C GLN A 70 -3.23 -8.63 3.90
N ILE A 71 -4.53 -8.52 3.66
CA ILE A 71 -5.28 -7.27 3.76
C ILE A 71 -6.40 -7.46 4.79
N ARG A 72 -6.56 -6.48 5.68
CA ARG A 72 -7.60 -6.50 6.72
C ARG A 72 -8.10 -5.08 7.02
N PRO A 73 -9.35 -4.92 7.49
CA PRO A 73 -9.87 -3.67 7.99
C PRO A 73 -8.98 -3.11 9.11
N ALA A 74 -8.73 -1.80 9.09
CA ALA A 74 -7.88 -1.14 10.07
C ALA A 74 -8.54 -1.03 11.45
N ASP A 75 -9.87 -1.01 11.50
CA ASP A 75 -10.68 -1.05 12.73
C ASP A 75 -10.81 -2.47 13.31
N GLY A 76 -10.38 -3.50 12.56
CA GLY A 76 -10.43 -4.90 12.95
C GLY A 76 -11.80 -5.57 12.77
N VAL A 77 -12.78 -4.89 12.15
CA VAL A 77 -14.13 -5.41 11.95
C VAL A 77 -14.33 -5.73 10.47
N GLY A 78 -14.52 -7.02 10.16
CA GLY A 78 -14.80 -7.48 8.79
C GLY A 78 -13.86 -8.60 8.32
N PRO A 79 -13.96 -8.98 7.03
CA PRO A 79 -13.20 -10.08 6.48
C PRO A 79 -11.71 -9.74 6.36
N THR A 80 -10.86 -10.74 6.55
CA THR A 80 -9.42 -10.66 6.29
C THR A 80 -9.08 -11.57 5.13
N PHE A 81 -8.36 -11.06 4.13
CA PHE A 81 -7.97 -11.80 2.95
C PHE A 81 -6.46 -12.01 2.92
N SER A 82 -6.01 -13.12 2.35
CA SER A 82 -4.58 -13.40 2.23
C SER A 82 -4.26 -14.18 0.96
N ILE A 83 -3.05 -13.97 0.47
CA ILE A 83 -2.47 -14.73 -0.63
C ILE A 83 -1.05 -15.13 -0.25
N THR A 84 -0.68 -16.35 -0.63
CA THR A 84 0.65 -16.89 -0.39
C THR A 84 1.33 -17.21 -1.71
N ASP A 85 2.56 -16.73 -1.86
CA ASP A 85 3.50 -17.20 -2.87
C ASP A 85 4.56 -18.11 -2.23
N THR A 86 4.73 -19.30 -2.80
CA THR A 86 5.76 -20.29 -2.44
C THR A 86 6.61 -20.68 -3.64
N SER A 87 6.60 -19.86 -4.68
CA SER A 87 7.37 -20.10 -5.89
C SER A 87 8.86 -20.17 -5.55
N VAL A 88 9.58 -21.05 -6.24
CA VAL A 88 11.02 -21.17 -6.04
C VAL A 88 11.70 -20.12 -6.93
N GLY A 89 12.19 -19.06 -6.29
CA GLY A 89 12.83 -17.93 -6.98
C GLY A 89 11.87 -16.77 -7.22
N ASP A 90 11.97 -16.14 -8.39
CA ASP A 90 11.09 -15.02 -8.76
C ASP A 90 9.70 -15.56 -9.12
N GLY A 91 8.69 -15.13 -8.37
CA GLY A 91 7.31 -15.56 -8.59
C GLY A 91 6.31 -14.66 -7.91
N CYS A 92 5.09 -14.62 -8.45
CA CYS A 92 3.99 -13.86 -7.90
C CYS A 92 2.70 -14.68 -7.91
N ARG A 93 1.93 -14.55 -6.84
CA ARG A 93 0.55 -15.06 -6.73
C ARG A 93 -0.37 -13.89 -6.44
N SER A 94 -1.53 -13.92 -7.09
CA SER A 94 -2.58 -12.92 -6.89
C SER A 94 -3.89 -13.63 -6.58
N THR A 95 -4.78 -12.97 -5.85
CA THR A 95 -6.10 -13.51 -5.53
C THR A 95 -7.03 -13.55 -6.74
N GLY A 96 -7.11 -12.45 -7.49
CA GLY A 96 -8.30 -12.08 -8.27
C GLY A 96 -9.11 -11.03 -7.53
N ASN A 97 -10.20 -10.54 -8.13
CA ASN A 97 -11.05 -9.51 -7.52
C ASN A 97 -11.64 -10.02 -6.19
N LEU A 98 -11.36 -9.30 -5.10
CA LEU A 98 -11.84 -9.59 -3.75
C LEU A 98 -13.17 -8.91 -3.39
N SER A 99 -13.63 -7.96 -4.21
CA SER A 99 -14.87 -7.20 -4.03
C SER A 99 -14.93 -6.55 -2.66
N ILE A 100 -13.86 -5.85 -2.29
CA ILE A 100 -13.76 -5.17 -0.99
C ILE A 100 -14.59 -3.88 -1.08
N PRO A 101 -15.31 -3.48 -0.02
CA PRO A 101 -15.99 -2.19 -0.02
C PRO A 101 -15.01 -1.03 -0.18
N GLU A 102 -15.33 -0.09 -1.07
CA GLU A 102 -14.59 1.16 -1.24
C GLU A 102 -14.80 2.10 -0.04
N ASP A 103 -13.95 3.12 0.06
CA ASP A 103 -13.96 4.20 1.06
C ASP A 103 -13.72 3.74 2.51
N GLU A 104 -13.16 2.54 2.69
CA GLU A 104 -12.84 1.95 3.98
C GLU A 104 -11.32 1.87 4.21
N ARG A 105 -10.89 1.98 5.46
CA ARG A 105 -9.45 1.95 5.77
C ARG A 105 -8.99 0.51 5.99
N TYR A 106 -8.00 0.09 5.21
CA TYR A 106 -7.38 -1.24 5.29
C TYR A 106 -5.90 -1.16 5.66
N ILE A 107 -5.37 -2.30 6.08
CA ILE A 107 -3.94 -2.53 6.34
C ILE A 107 -3.49 -3.68 5.46
N LEU A 108 -2.55 -3.40 4.55
CA LEU A 108 -1.80 -4.40 3.81
C LEU A 108 -0.58 -4.77 4.63
N THR A 109 -0.38 -6.06 4.84
CA THR A 109 0.78 -6.61 5.53
C THR A 109 1.45 -7.65 4.64
N LEU A 110 2.74 -7.50 4.41
CA LEU A 110 3.58 -8.52 3.78
C LEU A 110 4.41 -9.18 4.86
N THR A 111 4.33 -10.50 4.97
CA THR A 111 5.21 -11.32 5.80
C THR A 111 6.04 -12.25 4.93
N VAL A 112 7.35 -12.21 5.12
CA VAL A 112 8.31 -13.02 4.39
C VAL A 112 9.06 -13.90 5.38
N SER A 113 9.02 -15.21 5.15
CA SER A 113 9.72 -16.20 5.97
C SER A 113 10.51 -17.17 5.12
N GLY A 114 11.52 -17.79 5.70
CA GLY A 114 12.35 -18.77 5.02
C GLY A 114 13.41 -19.31 5.95
N SER A 115 14.06 -20.42 5.59
CA SER A 115 15.04 -21.09 6.46
C SER A 115 16.22 -20.19 6.83
N ARG A 116 16.54 -19.22 5.96
CA ARG A 116 17.61 -18.21 6.17
C ARG A 116 17.08 -16.85 6.64
N LEU A 117 15.77 -16.73 6.85
CA LEU A 117 15.05 -15.53 7.28
C LEU A 117 14.34 -15.84 8.61
N SER A 118 15.14 -16.03 9.65
CA SER A 118 14.69 -16.20 11.02
C SER A 118 15.21 -15.04 11.88
N PRO A 119 14.32 -14.25 12.53
CA PRO A 119 12.86 -14.34 12.44
C PRO A 119 12.33 -13.92 11.05
N ALA A 120 11.07 -14.26 10.78
CA ALA A 120 10.35 -13.75 9.61
C ALA A 120 10.34 -12.21 9.63
N ARG A 121 10.35 -11.60 8.45
CA ARG A 121 10.21 -10.15 8.30
C ARG A 121 8.77 -9.80 7.98
N THR A 122 8.32 -8.70 8.55
CA THR A 122 6.98 -8.17 8.28
C THR A 122 7.08 -6.67 8.04
N GLY A 123 6.30 -6.21 7.07
CA GLY A 123 6.09 -4.80 6.77
C GLY A 123 4.61 -4.59 6.50
N SER A 124 4.13 -3.38 6.78
CA SER A 124 2.72 -3.04 6.60
C SER A 124 2.57 -1.60 6.12
N VAL A 125 1.48 -1.36 5.40
CA VAL A 125 1.03 -0.03 4.98
C VAL A 125 -0.48 0.07 5.21
N SER A 126 -0.94 1.24 5.64
CA SER A 126 -2.37 1.55 5.70
C SER A 126 -2.77 2.36 4.48
N PHE A 127 -3.96 2.09 3.95
CA PHE A 127 -4.51 2.75 2.78
C PHE A 127 -6.03 2.74 2.87
N TYR A 128 -6.68 3.47 1.97
CA TYR A 128 -8.12 3.41 1.76
C TYR A 128 -8.37 2.56 0.53
N THR A 129 -9.35 1.68 0.58
CA THR A 129 -10.05 1.23 -0.63
C THR A 129 -11.05 2.30 -1.03
#